data_AF-A0A2J8X9P5-F1
#
_entry.id   AF-A0A2J8X9P5-F1
#
_cell.length_a   1.000
_cell.length_b   1.000
_cell.length_c   1.000
_cell.angle_alpha   90.00
_cell.angle_beta   90.00
_cell.angle_gamma   90.00
#
_symmetry.space_group_name_H-M   'P 1'
#
loop_
_entity.id
_entity.type
_entity.pdbx_description
1 polymer ?
#
loop_
_entity_poly.entity_id
_entity_poly.type
_entity_poly.pdbx_seq_one_letter_code
_entity_poly.pdbx_strand_id
1 'polypeptide(L)'
;MAKPLQPDPGAAEDAAAQAVETPGWKAPEDAGPQPGSYEIRHYGPAKWVSTSVESMDWDSAIQTGFTKLNSYIQGKNEKEMKIKMTAPVTSYVEPGSGPFSLSMDFLVPKRIKNNF
;
A
#
# COMPACT_ATOMS: atom_id res chain seq x y z
N MET A 1 12.99 49.16 -9.47
CA MET A 1 13.79 47.91 -9.48
C MET A 1 13.37 47.11 -8.24
N ALA A 2 12.43 46.17 -8.39
CA ALA A 2 11.93 45.37 -7.25
C ALA A 2 12.79 44.11 -7.10
N LYS A 3 13.23 43.85 -5.87
CA LYS A 3 14.04 42.68 -5.50
C LYS A 3 13.15 41.42 -5.58
N PRO A 4 13.57 40.31 -6.22
CA PRO A 4 12.74 39.11 -6.28
C PRO A 4 12.58 38.53 -4.87
N LEU A 5 11.34 38.30 -4.44
CA LEU A 5 11.05 37.49 -3.25
C LEU A 5 11.57 36.07 -3.51
N GLN A 6 12.49 35.60 -2.68
CA GLN A 6 12.87 34.20 -2.69
C GLN A 6 11.67 33.37 -2.17
N PRO A 7 11.36 32.22 -2.79
CA PRO A 7 10.33 31.34 -2.29
C PRO A 7 10.75 30.78 -0.92
N ASP A 8 9.79 30.78 0.01
CA ASP A 8 9.92 30.21 1.35
C ASP A 8 10.38 28.73 1.27
N PRO A 9 11.43 28.32 2.02
CA PRO A 9 11.87 26.92 2.06
C PRO A 9 10.77 25.95 2.53
N GLY A 10 9.70 26.43 3.15
CA GLY A 10 8.54 25.63 3.55
C GLY A 10 7.62 25.19 2.40
N ALA A 11 7.80 25.70 1.18
CA ALA A 11 6.97 25.32 0.02
C ALA A 11 7.50 24.10 -0.77
N ALA A 12 8.69 23.61 -0.45
CA ALA A 12 9.30 22.48 -1.16
C ALA A 12 8.74 21.10 -0.72
N GLU A 13 7.97 21.04 0.36
CA GLU A 13 7.40 19.77 0.86
C GLU A 13 6.03 19.42 0.23
N ASP A 14 5.39 20.36 -0.48
CA ASP A 14 4.02 20.17 -1.01
C ASP A 14 3.94 20.14 -2.55
N ALA A 15 5.09 20.04 -3.23
CA ALA A 15 5.18 20.05 -4.70
C ALA A 15 5.92 18.86 -5.31
N ALA A 16 6.15 17.79 -4.54
CA ALA A 16 6.41 16.49 -5.14
C ALA A 16 5.06 15.98 -5.66
N ALA A 17 4.99 15.61 -6.95
CA ALA A 17 3.83 14.95 -7.57
C ALA A 17 3.12 14.04 -6.58
N GLN A 18 1.78 14.01 -6.56
CA GLN A 18 0.98 13.12 -5.71
C GLN A 18 1.29 11.64 -6.03
N ALA A 19 2.47 11.19 -5.63
CA ALA A 19 3.00 9.88 -5.85
C ALA A 19 2.23 8.98 -4.91
N VAL A 20 1.54 8.01 -5.49
CA VAL A 20 0.90 6.94 -4.75
C VAL A 20 1.96 6.32 -3.83
N GLU A 21 1.71 6.34 -2.51
CA GLU A 21 2.68 5.82 -1.55
C GLU A 21 2.89 4.33 -1.78
N THR A 22 4.16 3.90 -1.76
CA THR A 22 4.55 2.51 -1.96
C THR A 22 5.31 1.94 -0.76
N PRO A 23 5.27 0.61 -0.54
CA PRO A 23 6.02 0.00 0.55
C PRO A 23 7.51 0.13 0.27
N GLY A 24 8.24 0.68 1.25
CA GLY A 24 9.69 0.81 1.16
C GLY A 24 10.38 -0.54 1.27
N TRP A 25 11.38 -0.77 0.44
CA TRP A 25 12.22 -1.97 0.45
C TRP A 25 13.69 -1.60 0.17
N LYS A 26 14.59 -2.51 0.52
CA LYS A 26 16.03 -2.40 0.22
C LYS A 26 16.50 -3.68 -0.47
N ALA A 27 17.49 -3.57 -1.36
CA ALA A 27 18.18 -4.74 -1.86
C ALA A 27 19.01 -5.35 -0.71
N PRO A 28 19.00 -6.68 -0.52
CA PRO A 28 19.85 -7.34 0.46
C PRO A 28 21.34 -7.20 0.09
N GLU A 29 22.17 -6.85 1.07
CA GLU A 29 23.61 -6.62 0.88
C GLU A 29 24.36 -7.91 0.52
N ASP A 30 23.87 -9.06 1.01
CA ASP A 30 24.52 -10.36 0.86
C ASP A 30 24.07 -11.16 -0.37
N ALA A 31 23.19 -10.62 -1.22
CA ALA A 31 22.56 -11.39 -2.30
C ALA A 31 23.40 -11.51 -3.59
N GLY A 32 24.64 -11.02 -3.59
CA GLY A 32 25.49 -11.03 -4.78
C GLY A 32 24.93 -10.17 -5.92
N PRO A 33 25.35 -10.42 -7.18
CA PRO A 33 24.85 -9.69 -8.34
C PRO A 33 23.35 -9.89 -8.54
N GLN A 34 22.62 -8.82 -8.88
CA GLN A 34 21.19 -8.94 -9.14
C GLN A 34 20.90 -9.85 -10.34
N PRO A 35 20.01 -10.84 -10.18
CA PRO A 35 19.52 -11.66 -11.27
C PRO A 35 18.78 -10.82 -12.32
N GLY A 36 18.89 -11.16 -13.61
CA GLY A 36 18.17 -10.45 -14.68
C GLY A 36 16.70 -10.85 -14.82
N SER A 37 16.29 -11.98 -14.22
CA SER A 37 14.95 -12.57 -14.37
C SER A 37 14.01 -12.34 -13.19
N TYR A 38 14.53 -11.87 -12.05
CA TYR A 38 13.74 -11.56 -10.85
C TYR A 38 14.47 -10.53 -9.99
N GLU A 39 13.72 -9.88 -9.10
CA GLU A 39 14.25 -8.85 -8.21
C GLU A 39 14.11 -9.31 -6.75
N ILE A 40 15.16 -9.11 -5.96
CA ILE A 40 15.17 -9.47 -4.54
C ILE A 40 14.92 -8.20 -3.72
N ARG A 41 13.81 -8.19 -2.96
CA ARG A 41 13.38 -7.04 -2.15
C ARG A 41 13.25 -7.44 -0.68
N HIS A 42 13.96 -6.73 0.19
CA HIS A 42 13.76 -6.80 1.64
C HIS A 42 12.80 -5.69 2.09
N TYR A 43 11.55 -6.04 2.35
CA TYR A 43 10.56 -5.11 2.90
C TYR A 43 10.73 -4.96 4.40
N GLY A 44 10.78 -3.71 4.87
CA GLY A 44 10.76 -3.42 6.30
C GLY A 44 9.36 -3.57 6.90
N PRO A 45 9.23 -3.53 8.24
CA PRO A 45 7.94 -3.56 8.91
C PRO A 45 7.01 -2.44 8.42
N ALA A 46 5.75 -2.79 8.12
CA ALA A 46 4.72 -1.85 7.72
C ALA A 46 3.36 -2.29 8.25
N LYS A 47 2.46 -1.32 8.50
CA LYS A 47 1.06 -1.57 8.81
C LYS A 47 0.29 -1.75 7.49
N TRP A 48 -0.55 -2.77 7.43
CA TRP A 48 -1.43 -3.05 6.29
C TRP A 48 -2.87 -3.17 6.81
N VAL A 49 -3.83 -2.74 6.01
CA VAL A 49 -5.25 -3.07 6.21
C VAL A 49 -5.55 -4.27 5.35
N SER A 50 -6.05 -5.33 5.98
CA SER A 50 -6.27 -6.61 5.31
C SER A 50 -7.74 -7.04 5.42
N THR A 51 -8.23 -7.71 4.38
CA THR A 51 -9.50 -8.45 4.41
C THR A 51 -9.28 -9.82 3.83
N SER A 52 -9.92 -10.83 4.43
CA SER A 52 -9.89 -12.19 3.91
C SER A 52 -11.24 -12.57 3.29
N VAL A 53 -11.20 -13.38 2.24
CA VAL A 53 -12.35 -13.93 1.51
C VAL A 53 -12.07 -15.39 1.23
N GLU A 54 -12.95 -16.27 1.70
CA GLU A 54 -12.94 -17.69 1.33
C GLU A 54 -13.75 -17.88 0.05
N SER A 55 -13.18 -18.52 -0.97
CA SER A 55 -13.82 -18.71 -2.27
C SER A 55 -13.19 -19.88 -3.03
N MET A 56 -13.90 -20.37 -4.04
CA MET A 56 -13.34 -21.23 -5.10
C MET A 56 -13.14 -20.47 -6.42
N ASP A 57 -13.68 -19.24 -6.52
CA ASP A 57 -13.58 -18.35 -7.66
C ASP A 57 -12.63 -17.19 -7.31
N TRP A 58 -11.52 -17.13 -8.04
CA TRP A 58 -10.46 -16.13 -7.89
C TRP A 58 -10.93 -14.70 -8.18
N ASP A 59 -11.59 -14.49 -9.30
CA ASP A 59 -11.98 -13.16 -9.76
C ASP A 59 -13.05 -12.56 -8.84
N SER A 60 -14.00 -13.39 -8.40
CA SER A 60 -15.01 -13.00 -7.41
C SER A 60 -14.39 -12.66 -6.05
N ALA A 61 -13.39 -13.43 -5.62
CA ALA A 61 -12.69 -13.19 -4.35
C ALA A 61 -11.92 -11.86 -4.38
N ILE A 62 -11.20 -11.58 -5.47
CA ILE A 62 -10.47 -10.33 -5.68
C ILE A 62 -11.42 -9.14 -5.71
N GLN A 63 -12.50 -9.22 -6.49
CA GLN A 63 -13.47 -8.13 -6.60
C GLN A 63 -14.13 -7.83 -5.25
N THR A 64 -14.50 -8.88 -4.52
CA THR A 64 -15.11 -8.78 -3.18
C THR A 64 -14.14 -8.19 -2.17
N GLY A 65 -12.91 -8.69 -2.12
CA GLY A 65 -11.87 -8.20 -1.20
C GLY A 65 -11.52 -6.75 -1.46
N PHE A 66 -11.28 -6.38 -2.73
CA PHE A 66 -10.98 -5.01 -3.11
C PHE A 66 -12.14 -4.06 -2.78
N THR A 67 -13.39 -4.45 -3.03
CA THR A 67 -14.57 -3.62 -2.71
C THR A 67 -14.67 -3.33 -1.21
N LYS A 68 -14.38 -4.32 -0.35
CA LYS A 68 -14.34 -4.15 1.11
C LYS A 68 -13.24 -3.17 1.53
N LEU A 69 -12.02 -3.35 1.02
CA LEU A 69 -10.88 -2.45 1.30
C LEU A 69 -11.14 -1.02 0.81
N ASN A 70 -11.65 -0.88 -0.42
CA ASN A 70 -11.98 0.42 -1.00
C ASN A 70 -13.05 1.13 -0.16
N SER A 71 -14.06 0.42 0.32
CA SER A 71 -15.07 0.99 1.22
C SER A 71 -14.43 1.53 2.51
N TYR A 72 -13.50 0.78 3.11
CA TYR A 72 -12.79 1.20 4.31
C TYR A 72 -11.97 2.49 4.08
N ILE A 73 -11.19 2.57 3.00
CA ILE A 73 -10.37 3.77 2.71
C ILE A 73 -11.22 4.96 2.27
N GLN A 74 -12.46 4.74 1.79
CA GLN A 74 -13.40 5.81 1.44
C GLN A 74 -14.19 6.35 2.65
N GLY A 75 -13.94 5.83 3.85
CA GLY A 75 -14.55 6.33 5.08
C GLY A 75 -15.45 5.33 5.80
N LYS A 76 -15.58 4.08 5.33
CA LYS A 76 -16.26 3.02 6.10
C LYS A 76 -15.36 2.44 7.19
N ASN A 77 -14.88 3.31 8.06
CA ASN A 77 -14.08 3.01 9.25
C ASN A 77 -14.62 3.81 10.43
N GLU A 78 -14.25 3.45 11.65
CA GLU A 78 -14.78 4.04 12.89
C GLU A 78 -14.67 5.58 12.95
N LYS A 79 -13.62 6.14 12.34
CA LYS A 79 -13.35 7.59 12.34
C LYS A 79 -13.94 8.31 11.12
N GLU A 80 -14.70 7.59 10.28
CA GLU A 80 -15.25 8.07 9.01
C GLU A 80 -14.20 8.73 8.09
N MET A 81 -12.93 8.36 8.26
CA MET A 81 -11.82 9.08 7.67
C MET A 81 -11.50 8.55 6.27
N LYS A 82 -11.24 9.47 5.33
CA LYS A 82 -10.73 9.08 4.00
C LYS A 82 -9.23 8.85 4.06
N ILE A 83 -8.80 7.66 3.64
CA ILE A 83 -7.40 7.24 3.57
C ILE A 83 -6.96 7.34 2.11
N LYS A 84 -5.78 7.93 1.87
CA LYS A 84 -5.22 8.05 0.52
C LYS A 84 -4.92 6.67 -0.05
N MET A 85 -5.13 6.52 -1.37
CA MET A 85 -4.80 5.28 -2.05
C MET A 85 -3.27 5.05 -2.06
N THR A 86 -2.81 3.81 -1.92
CA THR A 86 -1.43 3.33 -1.97
C THR A 86 -1.33 2.22 -3.02
N ALA A 87 -0.11 1.91 -3.43
CA ALA A 87 0.16 0.84 -4.38
C ALA A 87 1.39 0.04 -3.94
N PRO A 88 1.47 -1.27 -4.24
CA PRO A 88 0.42 -2.08 -4.84
C PRO A 88 -0.70 -2.43 -3.83
N VAL A 89 -1.82 -2.93 -4.34
CA VAL A 89 -2.72 -3.79 -3.54
C VAL A 89 -2.14 -5.20 -3.63
N THR A 90 -1.84 -5.82 -2.48
CA THR A 90 -1.27 -7.17 -2.45
C THR A 90 -2.37 -8.19 -2.23
N SER A 91 -2.16 -9.39 -2.76
CA SER A 91 -2.95 -10.57 -2.42
C SER A 91 -2.03 -11.64 -1.84
N TYR A 92 -2.52 -12.30 -0.81
CA TYR A 92 -1.92 -13.47 -0.19
C TYR A 92 -2.93 -14.62 -0.24
N VAL A 93 -2.48 -15.77 -0.72
CA VAL A 93 -3.35 -16.93 -0.98
C VAL A 93 -2.88 -18.08 -0.12
N GLU A 94 -3.77 -18.59 0.71
CA GLU A 94 -3.58 -19.83 1.44
C GLU A 94 -4.34 -20.95 0.73
N PRO A 95 -3.63 -21.91 0.11
CA PRO A 95 -4.27 -23.06 -0.50
C PRO A 95 -4.94 -23.92 0.58
N GLY A 96 -6.23 -24.19 0.41
CA GLY A 96 -6.97 -25.14 1.25
C GLY A 96 -7.22 -26.46 0.52
N SER A 97 -7.60 -27.51 1.27
CA SER A 97 -8.10 -28.77 0.69
C SER A 97 -9.53 -28.65 0.11
N GLY A 98 -10.05 -27.41 0.00
CA GLY A 98 -11.39 -27.00 -0.44
C GLY A 98 -11.31 -25.57 -0.99
N PRO A 99 -12.24 -24.62 -0.66
CA PRO A 99 -12.06 -23.22 -1.02
C PRO A 99 -10.71 -22.68 -0.51
N PHE A 100 -10.07 -21.81 -1.28
CA PHE A 100 -8.87 -21.11 -0.84
C PHE A 100 -9.27 -19.92 0.02
N SER A 101 -8.34 -19.49 0.89
CA SER A 101 -8.45 -18.21 1.59
C SER A 101 -7.59 -17.19 0.85
N LEU A 102 -8.22 -16.12 0.35
CA LEU A 102 -7.55 -14.98 -0.24
C LEU A 102 -7.60 -13.82 0.74
N SER A 103 -6.43 -13.37 1.17
CA SER A 103 -6.28 -12.10 1.87
C SER A 103 -5.82 -11.02 0.89
N MET A 104 -6.47 -9.87 0.92
CA MET A 104 -6.03 -8.69 0.18
C MET A 104 -5.58 -7.63 1.16
N ASP A 105 -4.47 -6.98 0.86
CA ASP A 105 -3.84 -6.00 1.75
C ASP A 105 -3.60 -4.65 1.07
N PHE A 106 -3.74 -3.61 1.87
CA PHE A 106 -3.55 -2.24 1.50
C PHE A 106 -2.54 -1.55 2.42
N LEU A 107 -1.50 -0.93 1.86
CA LEU A 107 -0.50 -0.24 2.69
C LEU A 107 -1.14 0.95 3.38
N VAL A 108 -0.97 1.04 4.71
CA VAL A 108 -1.39 2.19 5.51
C VAL A 108 -0.44 3.36 5.25
N PRO A 109 -0.91 4.50 4.70
CA PRO A 109 -0.05 5.65 4.44
C PRO A 109 0.65 6.17 5.70
N LYS A 110 1.88 6.67 5.58
CA LYS A 110 2.67 7.21 6.71
C LYS A 110 1.90 8.23 7.55
N ARG A 111 1.09 9.09 6.91
CA ARG A 111 0.32 10.15 7.58
C ARG A 111 -0.68 9.63 8.62
N ILE A 112 -1.13 8.39 8.52
CA ILE A 112 -2.13 7.81 9.43
C ILE A 112 -1.56 6.77 10.40
N LYS A 113 -0.26 6.42 10.29
CA LYS A 113 0.36 5.34 11.08
C LYS A 113 0.30 5.55 12.60
N ASN A 114 0.18 6.80 13.06
CA ASN A 114 0.13 7.19 14.47
C ASN A 114 -1.30 7.29 15.05
N ASN A 115 -2.34 7.03 14.26
CA ASN A 115 -3.74 7.17 14.69
C ASN A 115 -4.43 5.81 14.96
N PHE A 116 -3.64 4.72 15.01
CA PHE A 116 -4.05 3.36 15.34
C PHE A 116 -3.16 2.81 16.44
#